data_AF-A0A1R1QTQ1-F1
#
_entry.id   AF-A0A1R1QTQ1-F1
#
_cell.length_a   1.000
_cell.length_b   1.000
_cell.length_c   1.000
_cell.angle_alpha   90.00
_cell.angle_beta   90.00
_cell.angle_gamma   90.00
#
_symmetry.space_group_name_H-M   'P 1'
#
loop_
_entity.id
_entity.type
_entity.pdbx_description
1 polymer ?
#
loop_
_entity_poly.entity_id
_entity_poly.type
_entity_poly.pdbx_seq_one_letter_code
_entity_poly.pdbx_strand_id
1 'polypeptide(L)'
;MQSTKTKSGNRNTAITKEDIEELKAYKIKNQEQLLKVGMNLTGNHFVISAFGGELVNPYTIHKQFLYDIKPAGVKRIRFHDLRHTHATIMLEIGENSKVVSERLGHANTSITLDKYSHVTKNLQKSSAENYSKALRTDQFDN
;
A
#
# COMPACT_ATOMS: atom_id res chain seq x y z
N MET A 1 18.42 -4.24 12.10
CA MET A 1 17.54 -3.33 11.34
C MET A 1 18.38 -2.17 10.83
N GLN A 2 18.47 -1.96 9.52
CA GLN A 2 19.06 -0.73 9.00
C GLN A 2 18.13 0.44 9.35
N SER A 3 18.67 1.40 10.10
CA SER A 3 18.01 2.67 10.39
C SER A 3 17.80 3.45 9.09
N THR A 4 16.60 4.00 8.89
CA THR A 4 16.34 4.92 7.80
C THR A 4 17.15 6.21 8.03
N LYS A 5 17.85 6.67 6.99
CA LYS A 5 18.75 7.84 7.05
C LYS A 5 18.05 9.15 7.48
N THR A 6 16.71 9.17 7.54
CA THR A 6 15.89 10.30 7.99
C THR A 6 14.72 9.82 8.87
N LYS A 7 14.26 10.68 9.79
CA LYS A 7 13.05 10.43 10.63
C LYS A 7 11.79 10.13 9.81
N SER A 8 11.72 10.56 8.55
CA SER A 8 10.56 10.33 7.67
C SER A 8 10.45 8.90 7.13
N GLY A 9 11.45 8.05 7.37
CA GLY A 9 11.46 6.67 6.89
C GLY A 9 10.55 5.73 7.69
N ASN A 10 10.38 5.98 9.00
CA ASN A 10 9.40 5.29 9.82
C ASN A 10 8.06 6.02 9.77
N ARG A 11 7.01 5.31 9.36
CA ARG A 11 5.65 5.85 9.31
C ARG A 11 4.64 4.83 9.80
N ASN A 12 3.63 5.32 10.51
CA ASN A 12 2.45 4.53 10.84
C ASN A 12 1.46 4.63 9.69
N THR A 13 0.92 3.48 9.27
CA THR A 13 -0.11 3.42 8.24
C THR A 13 -1.27 2.64 8.81
N ALA A 14 -2.47 3.25 8.80
CA ALA A 14 -3.68 2.55 9.18
C ALA A 14 -3.98 1.45 8.15
N ILE A 15 -4.18 0.24 8.63
CA ILE A 15 -4.62 -0.92 7.88
C ILE A 15 -5.92 -1.44 8.50
N THR A 16 -6.70 -2.16 7.70
CA THR A 16 -8.01 -2.66 8.13
C THR A 16 -7.85 -3.82 9.11
N LYS A 17 -8.93 -4.21 9.79
CA LYS A 17 -8.90 -5.39 10.67
C LYS A 17 -8.68 -6.66 9.85
N GLU A 18 -9.27 -6.71 8.67
CA GLU A 18 -9.16 -7.76 7.68
C GLU A 18 -7.68 -7.95 7.28
N ASP A 19 -6.97 -6.86 6.96
CA ASP A 19 -5.53 -6.90 6.66
C ASP A 19 -4.72 -7.46 7.84
N ILE A 20 -5.07 -7.06 9.07
CA ILE A 20 -4.37 -7.53 10.28
C ILE A 20 -4.56 -9.03 10.47
N GLU A 21 -5.79 -9.52 10.30
CA GLU A 21 -6.08 -10.95 10.44
C GLU A 21 -5.41 -11.77 9.33
N GLU A 22 -5.38 -11.27 8.09
CA GLU A 22 -4.65 -11.91 7.00
C GLU A 22 -3.13 -11.98 7.28
N LEU A 23 -2.52 -10.89 7.77
CA LEU A 23 -1.11 -10.86 8.13
C LEU A 23 -0.78 -11.80 9.29
N LYS A 24 -1.68 -11.94 10.27
CA LYS A 24 -1.52 -12.91 11.37
C LYS A 24 -1.59 -14.35 10.86
N ALA A 25 -2.59 -14.66 10.02
CA ALA A 25 -2.73 -15.98 9.42
C ALA A 25 -1.50 -16.35 8.57
N TYR A 26 -1.01 -15.39 7.77
CA TYR A 26 0.21 -15.56 7.00
C TYR A 26 1.43 -15.79 7.89
N LYS A 27 1.57 -15.03 8.98
CA LYS A 27 2.66 -15.20 9.96
C LYS A 27 2.68 -16.60 10.54
N ILE A 28 1.52 -17.14 10.93
CA ILE A 28 1.41 -18.51 11.47
C ILE A 28 1.86 -19.53 10.43
N LYS A 29 1.32 -19.44 9.20
CA LYS A 29 1.71 -20.33 8.10
C LYS A 29 3.21 -20.28 7.80
N ASN A 30 3.79 -19.08 7.83
CA ASN A 30 5.22 -18.90 7.62
C ASN A 30 6.05 -19.56 8.74
N GLN A 31 5.64 -19.38 10.00
CA GLN A 31 6.28 -20.02 11.16
C GLN A 31 6.21 -21.54 11.11
N GLU A 32 5.08 -22.12 10.68
CA GLU A 32 4.97 -23.57 10.46
C GLU A 32 5.99 -24.08 9.43
N GLN A 33 6.23 -23.33 8.34
CA GLN A 33 7.24 -23.70 7.34
C GLN A 33 8.66 -23.63 7.92
N LEU A 34 8.95 -22.61 8.73
CA LEU A 34 10.24 -22.46 9.41
C LEU A 34 10.49 -23.60 10.41
N LEU A 35 9.47 -24.03 11.17
CA LEU A 35 9.58 -25.17 12.08
C LEU A 35 9.85 -26.47 11.33
N LYS A 36 9.21 -26.67 10.17
CA LYS A 36 9.43 -27.87 9.32
C LYS A 36 10.86 -28.01 8.84
N VAL A 37 11.61 -26.91 8.74
CA VAL A 37 13.04 -26.93 8.40
C VAL A 37 13.96 -26.89 9.62
N GLY A 38 13.41 -27.11 10.82
CA GLY A 38 14.18 -27.21 12.05
C GLY A 38 14.62 -25.86 12.62
N MET A 39 14.00 -24.76 12.19
CA MET A 39 14.34 -23.43 12.72
C MET A 39 13.78 -23.26 14.14
N ASN A 40 14.61 -22.77 15.06
CA ASN A 40 14.17 -22.43 16.40
C ASN A 40 13.50 -21.04 16.41
N LEU A 41 12.19 -21.01 16.70
CA LEU A 41 11.39 -19.79 16.68
C LEU A 41 11.40 -19.03 18.02
N THR A 42 12.56 -18.87 18.65
CA THR A 42 12.68 -18.06 19.87
C THR A 42 12.90 -16.58 19.52
N GLY A 43 11.89 -15.74 19.78
CA GLY A 43 12.01 -14.28 19.69
C GLY A 43 11.15 -13.62 18.58
N ASN A 44 11.61 -12.48 18.08
CA ASN A 44 10.93 -11.73 17.02
C ASN A 44 11.31 -12.29 15.65
N HIS A 45 10.30 -12.52 14.80
CA HIS A 45 10.44 -13.04 13.44
C HIS A 45 9.72 -12.13 12.45
N PHE A 46 10.21 -12.09 11.21
CA PHE A 46 9.52 -11.36 10.15
C PHE A 46 8.19 -12.04 9.80
N VAL A 47 7.17 -11.22 9.51
CA VAL A 47 5.88 -11.71 9.02
C VAL A 47 6.06 -12.40 7.67
N ILE A 48 6.89 -11.81 6.80
CA ILE A 48 7.31 -12.36 5.51
C ILE A 48 8.81 -12.61 5.59
N SER A 49 9.22 -13.86 5.49
CA SER A 49 10.63 -14.26 5.50
C SER A 49 10.94 -15.27 4.40
N ALA A 50 12.22 -15.41 4.09
CA ALA A 50 12.71 -16.53 3.33
C ALA A 50 12.65 -17.82 4.17
N PHE A 51 12.94 -18.96 3.54
CA PHE A 51 12.90 -20.29 4.16
C PHE A 51 13.80 -20.44 5.40
N GLY A 52 14.81 -19.58 5.56
CA GLY A 52 15.69 -19.53 6.74
C GLY A 52 15.36 -18.41 7.73
N GLY A 53 14.15 -17.83 7.68
CA GLY A 53 13.71 -16.75 8.58
C GLY A 53 14.32 -15.37 8.31
N GLU A 54 15.25 -15.28 7.36
CA GLU A 54 15.86 -14.04 6.88
C GLU A 54 14.88 -13.15 6.09
N LEU A 55 15.25 -11.89 5.90
CA LEU A 55 14.53 -10.99 4.99
C LEU A 55 14.53 -11.54 3.57
N VAL A 56 13.37 -11.46 2.91
CA VAL A 56 13.25 -11.82 1.50
C VAL A 56 13.98 -10.76 0.66
N ASN A 57 14.85 -11.20 -0.25
CA ASN A 57 15.46 -10.30 -1.23
C ASN A 57 14.35 -9.67 -2.11
N PRO A 58 14.28 -8.33 -2.25
CA PRO A 58 13.28 -7.67 -3.09
C PRO A 58 13.26 -8.17 -4.55
N TYR A 59 14.40 -8.58 -5.08
CA TYR A 59 14.48 -9.18 -6.42
C TYR A 59 13.76 -10.51 -6.53
N THR A 60 13.76 -11.32 -5.46
CA THR A 60 13.00 -12.57 -5.39
C THR A 60 11.50 -12.29 -5.43
N ILE A 61 11.03 -11.29 -4.68
CA ILE A 61 9.63 -10.85 -4.71
C ILE A 61 9.25 -10.38 -6.12
N HIS A 62 10.10 -9.57 -6.75
CA HIS A 62 9.85 -9.09 -8.11
C HIS A 62 9.76 -10.23 -9.13
N LYS A 63 10.67 -11.20 -9.07
CA LYS A 63 10.66 -12.39 -9.94
C LYS A 63 9.41 -13.23 -9.74
N GLN A 64 9.06 -13.51 -8.49
CA GLN A 64 7.86 -14.29 -8.15
C GLN A 64 6.61 -13.59 -8.68
N PHE A 65 6.49 -12.28 -8.47
CA PHE A 65 5.38 -11.49 -8.99
C PHE A 65 5.26 -11.54 -10.53
N LEU A 66 6.37 -11.43 -11.25
CA LEU A 66 6.35 -11.55 -12.71
C LEU A 66 5.95 -12.96 -13.18
N TYR A 67 6.30 -13.99 -12.41
CA TYR A 67 5.87 -15.36 -12.66
C TYR A 67 4.35 -15.50 -12.44
N ASP A 68 3.82 -14.94 -11.35
CA ASP A 68 2.40 -15.03 -10.98
C ASP A 68 1.47 -14.20 -11.87
N ILE A 69 1.96 -13.09 -12.44
CA ILE A 69 1.21 -12.28 -13.42
C ILE A 69 0.88 -13.09 -14.68
N LYS A 70 1.79 -13.95 -15.12
CA LYS A 70 1.66 -14.68 -16.39
C LYS A 70 0.39 -15.54 -16.44
N PRO A 71 0.09 -16.41 -15.46
CA PRO A 71 -1.17 -17.15 -15.43
C PRO A 71 -2.39 -16.28 -15.08
N ALA A 72 -2.22 -15.12 -14.44
CA ALA A 72 -3.35 -14.24 -14.11
C ALA A 72 -3.99 -13.57 -15.35
N GLY A 73 -3.34 -13.61 -16.52
CA GLY A 73 -3.90 -13.07 -17.77
C GLY A 73 -4.04 -11.54 -17.79
N VAL A 74 -3.43 -10.85 -16.83
CA VAL A 74 -3.48 -9.39 -16.70
C VAL A 74 -2.32 -8.73 -17.43
N LYS A 75 -2.44 -7.42 -17.67
CA LYS A 75 -1.35 -6.61 -18.22
C LYS A 75 -0.08 -6.79 -17.37
N ARG A 76 1.04 -7.05 -18.04
CA ARG A 76 2.33 -7.13 -17.37
C ARG A 76 2.70 -5.78 -16.76
N ILE A 77 2.84 -5.75 -15.43
CA ILE A 77 3.30 -4.61 -14.64
C ILE A 77 4.46 -5.03 -13.74
N ARG A 78 5.18 -4.05 -13.18
CA ARG A 78 6.26 -4.29 -12.20
C ARG A 78 5.66 -4.31 -10.80
N PHE A 79 6.36 -4.93 -9.86
CA PHE A 79 5.89 -5.04 -8.48
C PHE A 79 5.58 -3.67 -7.83
N HIS A 80 6.43 -2.66 -8.06
CA HIS A 80 6.18 -1.32 -7.51
C HIS A 80 5.02 -0.59 -8.21
N ASP A 81 4.55 -1.07 -9.36
CA ASP A 81 3.37 -0.49 -10.00
C ASP A 81 2.10 -0.80 -9.17
N LEU A 82 2.10 -1.83 -8.30
CA LEU A 82 1.02 -2.04 -7.31
C LEU A 82 0.85 -0.84 -6.38
N ARG A 83 1.96 -0.21 -5.98
CA ARG A 83 1.94 1.01 -5.17
C ARG A 83 1.38 2.20 -5.96
N HIS A 84 1.59 2.22 -7.28
CA HIS A 84 0.95 3.21 -8.15
C HIS A 84 -0.55 2.98 -8.26
N THR A 85 -0.97 1.72 -8.44
CA THR A 85 -2.38 1.33 -8.43
C THR A 85 -3.07 1.73 -7.11
N HIS A 86 -2.45 1.44 -5.96
CA HIS A 86 -2.98 1.86 -4.66
C HIS A 86 -3.24 3.36 -4.57
N ALA A 87 -2.27 4.17 -5.01
CA ALA A 87 -2.40 5.62 -5.01
C ALA A 87 -3.47 6.14 -5.97
N THR A 88 -3.53 5.57 -7.18
CA THR A 88 -4.56 5.90 -8.18
C THR A 88 -5.95 5.59 -7.62
N ILE A 89 -6.17 4.40 -7.05
CA ILE A 89 -7.45 4.02 -6.45
C ILE A 89 -7.85 5.00 -5.34
N MET A 90 -6.94 5.34 -4.43
CA MET A 90 -7.24 6.31 -3.36
C MET A 90 -7.65 7.68 -3.92
N LEU A 91 -6.96 8.17 -4.96
CA LEU A 91 -7.32 9.42 -5.59
C LEU A 91 -8.65 9.33 -6.32
N GLU A 92 -8.93 8.24 -7.04
CA GLU A 92 -10.19 8.02 -7.77
C GLU A 92 -11.41 8.01 -6.83
N ILE A 93 -11.28 7.48 -5.61
CA ILE A 93 -12.35 7.53 -4.60
C ILE A 93 -12.46 8.88 -3.89
N GLY A 94 -11.66 9.89 -4.28
CA GLY A 94 -11.73 11.25 -3.76
C GLY A 94 -10.90 11.52 -2.51
N GLU A 95 -9.97 10.62 -2.15
CA GLU A 95 -9.10 10.82 -0.99
C GLU A 95 -8.18 12.05 -1.18
N ASN A 96 -7.86 12.72 -0.07
CA ASN A 96 -7.01 13.89 -0.11
C ASN A 96 -5.59 13.53 -0.59
N SER A 97 -5.09 14.23 -1.61
CA SER A 97 -3.74 14.01 -2.16
C SER A 97 -2.62 14.09 -1.13
N LYS A 98 -2.78 14.91 -0.07
CA LYS A 98 -1.85 14.97 1.07
C LYS A 98 -1.86 13.68 1.87
N VAL A 99 -3.05 13.13 2.19
CA VAL A 99 -3.22 11.85 2.89
C VAL A 99 -2.60 10.71 2.07
N VAL A 100 -2.86 10.68 0.76
CA VAL A 100 -2.25 9.69 -0.15
C VAL A 100 -0.72 9.82 -0.12
N SER A 101 -0.19 11.04 -0.20
CA SER A 101 1.26 11.29 -0.17
C SER A 101 1.93 10.85 1.13
N GLU A 102 1.31 11.16 2.28
CA GLU A 102 1.78 10.76 3.61
C GLU A 102 1.77 9.24 3.77
N ARG A 103 0.70 8.57 3.33
CA ARG A 103 0.58 7.10 3.35
C ARG A 103 1.68 6.42 2.53
N LEU A 104 2.01 7.00 1.38
CA LEU A 104 3.10 6.52 0.53
C LEU A 104 4.47 6.89 1.11
N GLY A 105 4.57 7.94 1.92
CA GLY A 105 5.84 8.47 2.43
C GLY A 105 6.64 9.17 1.34
N HIS A 106 5.98 9.88 0.42
CA HIS A 106 6.67 10.81 -0.47
C HIS A 106 7.04 12.07 0.34
N ALA A 107 8.32 12.44 0.33
CA ALA A 107 8.80 13.63 1.03
C ALA A 107 8.22 14.93 0.45
N ASN A 108 7.78 14.90 -0.81
CA ASN A 108 7.11 16.01 -1.49
C ASN A 108 5.77 15.54 -2.07
N THR A 109 4.69 16.23 -1.70
CA THR A 109 3.33 15.99 -2.20
C THR A 109 3.21 16.25 -3.70
N SER A 110 4.03 17.12 -4.27
CA SER A 110 4.09 17.37 -5.73
C SER A 110 4.38 16.10 -6.51
N ILE A 111 5.18 15.16 -5.97
CA ILE A 111 5.45 13.87 -6.65
C ILE A 111 4.17 13.07 -6.87
N THR A 112 3.24 13.12 -5.91
CA THR A 112 1.94 12.46 -6.00
C THR A 112 1.04 13.20 -6.98
N LEU A 113 0.92 14.52 -6.87
CA LEU A 113 0.10 15.34 -7.77
C LEU A 113 0.55 15.28 -9.23
N ASP A 114 1.84 15.37 -9.49
CA ASP A 114 2.41 15.34 -10.84
C ASP A 114 2.20 13.96 -11.49
N LYS A 115 2.44 12.89 -10.72
CA LYS A 115 2.34 11.50 -11.20
C LYS A 115 0.91 11.05 -11.47
N TYR A 116 -0.07 11.60 -10.76
CA TYR A 116 -1.49 11.25 -10.89
C TYR A 116 -2.36 12.40 -11.43
N SER A 117 -1.74 13.35 -12.11
CA SER A 117 -2.39 14.53 -12.70
C SER A 117 -3.53 14.23 -13.69
N HIS A 118 -3.58 13.01 -14.25
CA HIS A 118 -4.70 12.56 -15.08
C HIS A 118 -5.94 12.23 -14.24
N VAL A 119 -5.77 11.68 -13.05
CA VAL A 119 -6.86 11.37 -12.11
C VAL A 119 -7.46 12.66 -11.55
N THR A 120 -6.62 13.66 -11.27
CA THR A 120 -7.06 14.96 -10.71
C THR A 120 -7.97 15.75 -11.64
N LYS A 121 -7.86 15.59 -12.96
CA LYS A 121 -8.78 16.21 -13.93
C LYS A 121 -10.21 15.66 -13.78
N ASN A 122 -10.36 14.36 -13.59
CA ASN A 122 -11.67 13.75 -13.35
C ASN A 122 -12.27 14.18 -12.00
N LEU A 123 -11.41 14.35 -10.98
CA LEU A 123 -11.79 14.82 -9.65
C LEU A 123 -12.32 16.27 -9.63
N GLN A 124 -11.87 17.15 -10.54
CA GLN A 124 -12.37 18.54 -10.57
C GLN A 124 -13.87 18.62 -10.82
N LYS A 125 -14.40 17.77 -11.69
CA LYS A 125 -15.84 17.72 -11.97
C LYS A 125 -16.62 17.30 -10.72
N SER A 126 -16.19 16.20 -10.08
CA SER A 126 -16.80 15.69 -8.85
C SER A 126 -16.70 16.70 -7.70
N SER A 127 -15.60 17.44 -7.63
CA SER A 127 -15.39 18.48 -6.61
C SER A 127 -16.37 19.65 -6.78
N ALA A 128 -16.63 20.09 -8.01
CA ALA A 128 -17.61 21.15 -8.28
C ALA A 128 -19.04 20.71 -7.92
N GLU A 129 -19.40 19.47 -8.25
CA GLU A 129 -20.70 18.89 -7.90
C GLU A 129 -20.87 18.75 -6.37
N ASN A 130 -19.84 18.26 -5.67
CA ASN A 130 -19.83 18.14 -4.21
C ASN A 130 -19.93 19.51 -3.51
N TYR A 131 -19.24 20.54 -4.01
CA TYR A 131 -19.34 21.90 -3.49
C TYR A 131 -20.75 22.46 -3.64
N SER A 132 -21.36 22.32 -4.82
CA SER A 132 -22.74 22.74 -5.05
C SER A 132 -23.73 22.02 -4.13
N LYS A 133 -23.52 20.71 -3.90
CA LYS A 133 -24.34 19.93 -2.97
C LYS A 133 -24.19 20.41 -1.52
N ALA A 134 -22.97 20.66 -1.06
CA ALA A 134 -22.71 21.15 0.29
C ALA A 134 -23.42 22.49 0.55
N LEU A 135 -23.28 23.46 -0.36
CA LEU A 135 -23.97 24.75 -0.24
C LEU A 135 -25.50 24.66 -0.18
N ARG A 136 -26.09 23.65 -0.85
CA ARG A 136 -27.55 23.43 -0.83
C ARG A 136 -28.03 22.74 0.42
N THR A 137 -27.18 21.96 1.08
CA THR A 137 -27.55 21.22 2.29
C THR A 137 -27.66 22.17 3.49
N ASP A 138 -26.83 23.21 3.54
CA ASP A 138 -26.87 24.23 4.61
C ASP A 138 -28.06 25.22 4.52
N GLN A 139 -28.89 25.17 3.48
CA GLN A 139 -30.01 26.10 3.28
C GLN A 139 -31.39 25.56 3.71
N PHE A 140 -31.50 24.31 4.17
CA PHE A 140 -32.79 23.70 4.53
C PHE A 140 -32.87 23.08 5.93
N ASP A 141 -31.82 23.18 6.75
CA ASP A 141 -31.78 22.68 8.14
C ASP A 141 -31.83 23.82 9.20
N ASN A 142 -32.62 24.87 8.95
CA ASN A 142 -32.98 25.91 9.96
C ASN A 142 -34.48 26.12 10.02
#